data_AF-A0A941VV32-F1
#
_entry.id   AF-A0A941VV32-F1
#
_cell.length_a   1.000
_cell.length_b   1.000
_cell.length_c   1.000
_cell.angle_alpha   90.00
_cell.angle_beta   90.00
_cell.angle_gamma   90.00
#
_symmetry.space_group_name_H-M   'P 1'
#
loop_
_entity.id
_entity.type
_entity.pdbx_description
1 polymer ?
#
loop_
_entity_poly.entity_id
_entity_poly.type
_entity_poly.pdbx_seq_one_letter_code
_entity_poly.pdbx_strand_id
1 'polypeptide(L)'
;MPRPLRLAPDGWSIEILDQTCLPFSEEWRPLIGVAGAYALCLALRDDDSDQAIAMASDAIVAARPTAVNLAWAVRMVGQAAASAAPGTRATVACQAAASLVEAEVAACRAIGEHGLGVLRECHGRAPDRPVQVMTHCNAGWLATLEHGTALAPVYLACEEGIPVHVWVSETRPRSQGWLTAWELSRSGVPHTVFADSAAGHLLQRGEVDAVVVGTDRTTRHGDVCNKIGTVLKALAA
;
A
#
# COMPACT_ATOMS: atom_id res chain seq x y z
N MET A 1 -5.63 2.99 14.23
CA MET A 1 -5.16 3.95 13.20
C MET A 1 -6.29 4.23 12.21
N PRO A 2 -6.30 5.37 11.49
CA PRO A 2 -7.34 5.60 10.49
C PRO A 2 -7.19 4.61 9.33
N ARG A 3 -8.25 3.81 9.08
CA ARG A 3 -8.30 2.89 7.93
C ARG A 3 -8.66 3.68 6.67
N PRO A 4 -7.86 3.63 5.59
CA PRO A 4 -8.12 4.38 4.36
C PRO A 4 -9.43 3.96 3.67
N LEU A 5 -9.85 2.73 3.89
CA LEU A 5 -11.08 2.15 3.39
C LEU A 5 -11.60 1.12 4.39
N ARG A 6 -12.89 1.18 4.74
CA ARG A 6 -13.57 0.15 5.54
C ARG A 6 -14.98 -0.08 5.05
N LEU A 7 -15.46 -1.31 5.20
CA LEU A 7 -16.89 -1.60 5.07
C LEU A 7 -17.63 -0.93 6.23
N ALA A 8 -18.68 -0.19 5.93
CA ALA A 8 -19.52 0.43 6.93
C ALA A 8 -20.31 -0.64 7.72
N PRO A 9 -20.83 -0.31 8.91
CA PRO A 9 -21.59 -1.26 9.75
C PRO A 9 -22.84 -1.84 9.09
N ASP A 10 -23.33 -1.22 8.02
CA ASP A 10 -24.47 -1.71 7.22
C ASP A 10 -24.09 -2.90 6.32
N GLY A 11 -22.81 -3.22 6.18
CA GLY A 11 -22.32 -4.32 5.35
C GLY A 11 -22.27 -4.03 3.86
N TRP A 12 -22.59 -2.81 3.42
CA TRP A 12 -22.76 -2.46 2.01
C TRP A 12 -22.08 -1.16 1.61
N SER A 13 -21.99 -0.18 2.50
CA SER A 13 -21.36 1.09 2.21
C SER A 13 -19.85 1.00 2.41
N ILE A 14 -19.07 1.67 1.56
CA ILE A 14 -17.63 1.78 1.70
C ILE A 14 -17.33 3.17 2.26
N GLU A 15 -16.78 3.22 3.47
CA GLU A 15 -16.23 4.46 3.99
C GLU A 15 -14.80 4.61 3.49
N ILE A 16 -14.59 5.59 2.61
CA ILE A 16 -13.28 5.99 2.12
C ILE A 16 -12.86 7.21 2.95
N LEU A 17 -11.65 7.19 3.51
CA LEU A 17 -11.03 8.40 4.06
C LEU A 17 -11.04 9.46 2.97
N ASP A 18 -11.71 10.60 3.20
CA ASP A 18 -11.93 11.62 2.16
C ASP A 18 -10.60 12.01 1.49
N GLN A 19 -10.37 11.45 0.30
CA GLN A 19 -9.16 11.65 -0.48
C GLN A 19 -9.17 13.04 -1.15
N THR A 20 -10.29 13.76 -1.16
CA THR A 20 -10.37 15.14 -1.67
C THR A 20 -9.68 16.14 -0.75
N CYS A 21 -9.41 15.74 0.50
CA CYS A 21 -8.58 16.50 1.44
C CYS A 21 -7.07 16.25 1.23
N LEU A 22 -6.68 15.31 0.35
CA LEU A 22 -5.28 15.08 0.02
C LEU A 22 -4.86 16.06 -1.08
N PRO A 23 -3.66 16.67 -0.98
CA PRO A 23 -3.21 17.70 -1.91
C PRO A 23 -3.00 17.23 -3.37
N PHE A 24 -3.16 15.93 -3.67
CA PHE A 24 -2.84 15.33 -4.97
C PHE A 24 -3.79 14.18 -5.35
N SER A 25 -4.09 14.02 -6.64
CA SER A 25 -4.80 12.85 -7.19
C SER A 25 -3.81 11.71 -7.47
N GLU A 26 -3.91 10.57 -6.78
CA GLU A 26 -2.88 9.52 -6.81
C GLU A 26 -3.38 8.08 -7.05
N GLU A 27 -2.42 7.24 -7.44
CA GLU A 27 -2.60 5.91 -8.04
C GLU A 27 -2.13 4.82 -7.09
N TRP A 28 -3.06 4.14 -6.42
CA TRP A 28 -2.76 3.10 -5.43
C TRP A 28 -2.93 1.71 -6.03
N ARG A 29 -2.08 0.72 -5.67
CA ARG A 29 -2.09 -0.63 -6.29
C ARG A 29 -2.71 -1.71 -5.41
N PRO A 30 -2.44 -1.82 -4.10
CA PRO A 30 -3.22 -2.72 -3.24
C PRO A 30 -4.62 -2.21 -2.95
N LEU A 31 -4.74 -0.92 -2.59
CA LEU A 31 -6.03 -0.30 -2.28
C LEU A 31 -7.00 -0.34 -3.47
N ILE A 32 -6.50 -0.17 -4.69
CA ILE A 32 -7.36 -0.26 -5.89
C ILE A 32 -7.88 -1.67 -6.14
N GLY A 33 -7.13 -2.71 -5.78
CA GLY A 33 -7.59 -4.09 -5.89
C GLY A 33 -8.81 -4.34 -5.01
N VAL A 34 -8.72 -3.94 -3.74
CA VAL A 34 -9.81 -3.98 -2.77
C VAL A 34 -10.99 -3.10 -3.22
N ALA A 35 -10.72 -1.89 -3.70
CA ALA A 35 -11.76 -0.99 -4.19
C ALA A 35 -12.51 -1.59 -5.39
N GLY A 36 -11.79 -2.21 -6.34
CA GLY A 36 -12.39 -2.89 -7.49
C GLY A 36 -13.18 -4.14 -7.10
N ALA A 37 -12.71 -4.89 -6.11
CA ALA A 37 -13.44 -6.03 -5.55
C ALA A 37 -14.79 -5.62 -4.96
N TYR A 38 -14.82 -4.54 -4.16
CA TYR A 38 -16.08 -4.02 -3.65
C TYR A 38 -16.93 -3.32 -4.72
N ALA A 39 -16.32 -2.67 -5.71
CA ALA A 39 -17.06 -2.11 -6.84
C ALA A 39 -17.84 -3.20 -7.59
N LEU A 40 -17.25 -4.40 -7.75
CA LEU A 40 -17.95 -5.53 -8.35
C LEU A 40 -19.11 -6.02 -7.47
N CYS A 41 -18.92 -6.11 -6.15
CA CYS A 41 -20.02 -6.39 -5.21
C CYS A 41 -21.19 -5.42 -5.40
N LEU A 42 -20.90 -4.11 -5.44
CA LEU A 42 -21.92 -3.07 -5.62
C LEU A 42 -22.62 -3.17 -6.98
N ALA A 43 -21.89 -3.48 -8.05
CA ALA A 43 -22.45 -3.63 -9.39
C ALA A 43 -23.45 -4.80 -9.48
N LEU A 44 -23.27 -5.85 -8.68
CA LEU A 44 -24.12 -7.04 -8.70
C LEU A 44 -25.37 -6.93 -7.82
N ARG A 45 -25.59 -5.79 -7.14
CA ARG A 45 -26.71 -5.63 -6.20
C ARG A 45 -28.08 -5.72 -6.88
N ASP A 46 -28.19 -5.13 -8.08
CA ASP A 46 -29.46 -5.01 -8.79
C ASP A 46 -29.59 -6.04 -9.93
N ASP A 47 -28.47 -6.48 -10.52
CA ASP A 47 -28.39 -7.52 -11.54
C ASP A 47 -27.16 -8.41 -11.27
N ASP A 48 -27.40 -9.67 -10.92
CA ASP A 48 -26.35 -10.64 -10.61
C ASP A 48 -26.18 -11.74 -11.68
N SER A 49 -26.66 -11.47 -12.89
CA SER A 49 -26.51 -12.34 -14.04
C SER A 49 -25.04 -12.56 -14.43
N ASP A 50 -24.76 -13.64 -15.15
CA ASP A 50 -23.41 -13.90 -15.69
C ASP A 50 -22.93 -12.75 -16.60
N GLN A 51 -23.87 -12.15 -17.34
CA GLN A 51 -23.59 -10.99 -18.18
C GLN A 51 -23.19 -9.77 -17.35
N ALA A 52 -23.90 -9.49 -16.24
CA ALA A 52 -23.57 -8.39 -15.34
C ALA A 52 -22.18 -8.57 -14.71
N ILE A 53 -21.84 -9.79 -14.27
CA ILE A 53 -20.50 -10.10 -13.74
C ILE A 53 -19.42 -9.79 -14.78
N ALA A 54 -19.58 -10.27 -16.02
CA ALA A 54 -18.61 -10.04 -17.08
C ALA A 54 -18.46 -8.55 -17.42
N MET A 55 -19.57 -7.86 -17.67
CA MET A 55 -19.57 -6.44 -18.04
C MET A 55 -18.98 -5.54 -16.94
N ALA A 56 -19.38 -5.76 -15.68
CA ALA A 56 -18.85 -5.00 -14.56
C ALA A 56 -17.35 -5.26 -14.36
N SER A 57 -16.93 -6.53 -14.44
CA SER A 57 -15.52 -6.89 -14.32
C SER A 57 -14.67 -6.20 -15.38
N ASP A 58 -15.09 -6.26 -16.64
CA ASP A 58 -14.37 -5.63 -17.76
C ASP A 58 -14.31 -4.11 -17.60
N ALA A 59 -15.42 -3.46 -17.24
CA ALA A 59 -15.48 -2.02 -17.03
C ALA A 59 -14.55 -1.57 -15.89
N ILE A 60 -14.55 -2.29 -14.76
CA ILE A 60 -13.70 -1.98 -13.61
C ILE A 60 -12.23 -2.13 -13.98
N VAL A 61 -11.85 -3.23 -14.64
CA VAL A 61 -10.45 -3.46 -15.07
C VAL A 61 -10.00 -2.45 -16.11
N ALA A 62 -10.87 -2.09 -17.05
CA ALA A 62 -10.59 -1.09 -18.09
C ALA A 62 -10.37 0.32 -17.53
N ALA A 63 -10.89 0.63 -16.33
CA ALA A 63 -10.63 1.91 -15.68
C ALA A 63 -9.13 2.13 -15.42
N ARG A 64 -8.38 1.07 -15.11
CA ARG A 64 -6.92 1.10 -14.86
C ARG A 64 -6.21 -0.19 -15.31
N PRO A 65 -6.00 -0.39 -16.63
CA PRO A 65 -5.52 -1.66 -17.18
C PRO A 65 -4.08 -2.03 -16.79
N THR A 66 -3.29 -1.07 -16.29
CA THR A 66 -1.92 -1.29 -15.82
C THR A 66 -1.85 -1.75 -14.36
N ALA A 67 -2.96 -1.72 -13.62
CA ALA A 67 -3.05 -2.17 -12.24
C ALA A 67 -3.33 -3.67 -12.19
N VAL A 68 -2.27 -4.49 -12.18
CA VAL A 68 -2.43 -5.96 -12.14
C VAL A 68 -3.20 -6.43 -10.90
N ASN A 69 -3.02 -5.78 -9.75
CA ASN A 69 -3.74 -6.10 -8.52
C ASN A 69 -5.25 -5.86 -8.66
N LEU A 70 -5.66 -4.85 -9.44
CA LEU A 70 -7.07 -4.60 -9.77
C LEU A 70 -7.66 -5.76 -10.57
N ALA A 71 -7.01 -6.10 -11.68
CA ALA A 71 -7.44 -7.20 -12.54
C ALA A 71 -7.48 -8.54 -11.80
N TRP A 72 -6.48 -8.80 -10.94
CA TRP A 72 -6.44 -9.99 -10.11
C TRP A 72 -7.60 -10.04 -9.11
N ALA A 73 -7.82 -8.98 -8.32
CA ALA A 73 -8.85 -8.94 -7.30
C ALA A 73 -10.27 -9.04 -7.88
N VAL A 74 -10.54 -8.29 -8.96
CA VAL A 74 -11.83 -8.33 -9.68
C VAL A 74 -12.09 -9.73 -10.23
N ARG A 75 -11.08 -10.37 -10.83
CA ARG A 75 -11.21 -11.74 -11.33
C ARG A 75 -11.51 -12.74 -10.22
N MET A 76 -10.81 -12.66 -9.08
CA MET A 76 -11.03 -13.56 -7.94
C MET A 76 -12.45 -13.44 -7.40
N VAL A 77 -12.94 -12.20 -7.20
CA VAL A 77 -14.29 -11.95 -6.71
C VAL A 77 -15.34 -12.34 -7.76
N GLY A 78 -15.12 -12.03 -9.03
CA GLY A 78 -16.01 -12.40 -10.12
C GLY A 78 -16.15 -13.92 -10.29
N GLN A 79 -15.07 -14.67 -10.12
CA GLN A 79 -15.12 -16.15 -10.13
C GLN A 79 -15.91 -16.72 -8.94
N ALA A 80 -15.73 -16.14 -7.75
CA ALA A 80 -16.51 -16.53 -6.57
C ALA A 80 -18.00 -16.25 -6.78
N ALA A 81 -18.34 -15.07 -7.31
CA ALA A 81 -19.71 -14.68 -7.63
C ALA A 81 -20.34 -15.59 -8.71
N ALA A 82 -19.63 -15.87 -9.79
CA ALA A 82 -20.13 -16.71 -10.89
C ALA A 82 -20.41 -18.16 -10.45
N SER A 83 -19.65 -18.65 -9.48
CA SER A 83 -19.80 -20.01 -8.91
C SER A 83 -20.97 -20.11 -7.92
N ALA A 84 -21.54 -18.99 -7.49
CA ALA A 84 -22.66 -18.95 -6.55
C ALA A 84 -24.01 -18.98 -7.27
N ALA A 85 -25.05 -19.38 -6.54
CA ALA A 85 -26.42 -19.42 -7.05
C ALA A 85 -26.94 -17.99 -7.35
N PRO A 86 -27.67 -17.78 -8.45
CA PRO A 86 -28.35 -16.52 -8.72
C PRO A 86 -29.20 -16.04 -7.54
N GLY A 87 -29.24 -14.73 -7.29
CA GLY A 87 -29.84 -14.10 -6.12
C GLY A 87 -28.93 -14.06 -4.87
N THR A 88 -27.78 -14.75 -4.88
CA THR A 88 -26.82 -14.74 -3.76
C THR A 88 -25.46 -14.16 -4.13
N ARG A 89 -25.24 -13.86 -5.41
CA ARG A 89 -23.90 -13.61 -5.94
C ARG A 89 -23.32 -12.29 -5.47
N ALA A 90 -24.15 -11.25 -5.28
CA ALA A 90 -23.72 -9.99 -4.66
C ALA A 90 -23.17 -10.21 -3.24
N THR A 91 -23.88 -11.00 -2.43
CA THR A 91 -23.44 -11.34 -1.06
C THR A 91 -22.13 -12.12 -1.09
N VAL A 92 -22.00 -13.12 -1.96
CA VAL A 92 -20.76 -13.89 -2.12
C VAL A 92 -19.61 -13.02 -2.60
N ALA A 93 -19.87 -12.10 -3.54
CA ALA A 93 -18.88 -11.12 -3.99
C ALA A 93 -18.40 -10.22 -2.84
N CYS A 94 -19.33 -9.74 -2.00
CA CYS A 94 -18.99 -8.95 -0.81
C CYS A 94 -18.11 -9.73 0.18
N GLN A 95 -18.46 -10.97 0.46
CA GLN A 95 -17.70 -11.86 1.35
C GLN A 95 -16.31 -12.17 0.80
N ALA A 96 -16.19 -12.39 -0.50
CA ALA A 96 -14.91 -12.58 -1.16
C ALA A 96 -14.05 -11.31 -1.11
N ALA A 97 -14.63 -10.13 -1.34
CA ALA A 97 -13.95 -8.85 -1.22
C ALA A 97 -13.47 -8.58 0.23
N ALA A 98 -14.31 -8.87 1.23
CA ALA A 98 -13.93 -8.76 2.64
C ALA A 98 -12.80 -9.73 3.01
N SER A 99 -12.83 -10.95 2.48
CA SER A 99 -11.74 -11.92 2.70
C SER A 99 -10.41 -11.45 2.08
N LEU A 100 -10.46 -10.78 0.92
CA LEU A 100 -9.28 -10.14 0.33
C LEU A 100 -8.73 -9.01 1.20
N VAL A 101 -9.59 -8.21 1.82
CA VAL A 101 -9.19 -7.16 2.77
C VAL A 101 -8.42 -7.76 3.94
N GLU A 102 -8.97 -8.79 4.60
CA GLU A 102 -8.32 -9.42 5.75
C GLU A 102 -6.98 -10.07 5.36
N ALA A 103 -6.91 -10.70 4.19
CA ALA A 103 -5.67 -11.25 3.67
C ALA A 103 -4.60 -10.17 3.41
N GLU A 104 -4.99 -9.03 2.84
CA GLU A 104 -4.09 -7.92 2.56
C GLU A 104 -3.62 -7.23 3.85
N VAL A 105 -4.50 -7.08 4.86
CA VAL A 105 -4.16 -6.60 6.20
C VAL A 105 -3.13 -7.51 6.86
N ALA A 106 -3.37 -8.83 6.84
CA ALA A 106 -2.44 -9.81 7.39
C ALA A 106 -1.08 -9.76 6.68
N ALA A 107 -1.07 -9.61 5.34
CA ALA A 107 0.15 -9.47 4.56
C ALA A 107 0.93 -8.18 4.91
N CYS A 108 0.25 -7.04 5.01
CA CYS A 108 0.86 -5.77 5.43
C CYS A 108 1.49 -5.89 6.83
N ARG A 109 0.80 -6.54 7.76
CA ARG A 109 1.32 -6.80 9.11
C ARG A 109 2.56 -7.68 9.08
N ALA A 110 2.52 -8.81 8.35
CA ALA A 110 3.65 -9.71 8.24
C ALA A 110 4.88 -9.03 7.61
N ILE A 111 4.68 -8.21 6.57
CA ILE A 111 5.76 -7.39 5.99
C ILE A 111 6.37 -6.46 7.06
N GLY A 112 5.51 -5.80 7.84
CA GLY A 112 5.93 -4.97 8.96
C GLY A 112 6.78 -5.74 9.97
N GLU A 113 6.31 -6.89 10.45
CA GLU A 113 6.99 -7.73 11.44
C GLU A 113 8.35 -8.23 10.94
N HIS A 114 8.44 -8.65 9.69
CA HIS A 114 9.70 -9.07 9.09
C HIS A 114 10.68 -7.91 8.94
N GLY A 115 10.23 -6.75 8.47
CA GLY A 115 11.09 -5.57 8.36
C GLY A 115 11.49 -4.97 9.72
N LEU A 116 10.65 -5.12 10.75
CA LEU A 116 10.97 -4.70 12.11
C LEU A 116 12.22 -5.42 12.65
N GLY A 117 12.43 -6.68 12.27
CA GLY A 117 13.67 -7.41 12.58
C GLY A 117 14.92 -6.66 12.12
N VAL A 118 14.90 -6.13 10.89
CA VAL A 118 15.99 -5.31 10.33
C VAL A 118 16.21 -4.02 11.13
N LEU A 119 15.13 -3.36 11.54
CA LEU A 119 15.23 -2.11 12.32
C LEU A 119 15.74 -2.35 13.74
N ARG A 120 15.36 -3.47 14.38
CA ARG A 120 15.93 -3.89 15.67
C ARG A 120 17.43 -4.15 15.57
N GLU A 121 17.88 -4.81 14.51
CA GLU A 121 19.32 -5.01 14.27
C GLU A 121 20.05 -3.67 14.07
N CYS A 122 19.47 -2.75 13.30
CA CYS A 122 20.04 -1.41 13.13
C CYS A 122 20.16 -0.67 14.47
N HIS A 123 19.10 -0.70 15.29
CA HIS A 123 19.09 -0.07 16.59
C HIS A 123 20.12 -0.70 17.54
N GLY A 124 20.23 -2.04 17.55
CA GLY A 124 21.21 -2.75 18.37
C GLY A 124 22.66 -2.40 18.04
N ARG A 125 22.96 -2.02 16.79
CA ARG A 125 24.31 -1.54 16.39
C ARG A 125 24.61 -0.11 16.86
N ALA A 126 23.59 0.72 17.09
CA ALA A 126 23.74 2.12 17.47
C ALA A 126 22.59 2.59 18.39
N PRO A 127 22.54 2.12 19.65
CA PRO A 127 21.39 2.34 20.54
C PRO A 127 21.22 3.79 20.99
N ASP A 128 22.30 4.59 20.97
CA ASP A 128 22.30 5.97 21.47
C ASP A 128 21.72 7.00 20.48
N ARG A 129 21.25 6.56 19.31
CA ARG A 129 20.64 7.44 18.30
C ARG A 129 19.46 6.77 17.60
N PRO A 130 18.58 7.55 16.96
CA PRO A 130 17.53 6.99 16.11
C PRO A 130 18.10 6.16 14.96
N VAL A 131 17.35 5.13 14.56
CA VAL A 131 17.58 4.40 13.32
C VAL A 131 17.18 5.28 12.14
N GLN A 132 18.11 5.47 11.23
CA GLN A 132 17.97 6.32 10.06
C GLN A 132 17.47 5.49 8.87
N VAL A 133 16.18 5.60 8.53
CA VAL A 133 15.55 4.82 7.46
C VAL A 133 15.33 5.71 6.24
N MET A 134 15.81 5.33 5.06
CA MET A 134 15.47 6.00 3.81
C MET A 134 14.36 5.25 3.08
N THR A 135 13.39 6.00 2.55
CA THR A 135 12.31 5.44 1.71
C THR A 135 12.08 6.25 0.44
N HIS A 136 11.26 5.70 -0.47
CA HIS A 136 10.96 6.28 -1.77
C HIS A 136 9.53 5.97 -2.24
N CYS A 137 8.90 6.93 -2.94
CA CYS A 137 7.47 6.94 -3.25
C CYS A 137 6.63 6.97 -1.96
N ASN A 138 5.34 6.63 -2.07
CA ASN A 138 4.50 6.29 -0.94
C ASN A 138 4.11 4.82 -0.98
N ALA A 139 4.55 4.08 0.04
CA ALA A 139 4.23 2.66 0.27
C ALA A 139 3.75 2.46 1.72
N GLY A 140 3.11 3.51 2.25
CA GLY A 140 2.45 3.53 3.54
C GLY A 140 0.97 3.19 3.45
N TRP A 141 0.21 3.62 4.45
CA TRP A 141 -1.18 3.23 4.62
C TRP A 141 -2.14 3.95 3.67
N LEU A 142 -1.76 5.08 3.05
CA LEU A 142 -2.55 5.63 1.93
C LEU A 142 -2.43 4.76 0.68
N ALA A 143 -1.34 3.99 0.54
CA ALA A 143 -1.12 3.13 -0.62
C ALA A 143 -1.78 1.75 -0.51
N THR A 144 -1.99 1.29 0.72
CA THR A 144 -2.44 -0.08 1.01
C THR A 144 -3.56 -0.07 2.05
N LEU A 145 -3.62 -1.12 2.88
CA LEU A 145 -4.40 -1.15 4.11
C LEU A 145 -3.49 -1.08 5.34
N GLU A 146 -4.07 -0.69 6.48
CA GLU A 146 -3.47 -0.65 7.82
C GLU A 146 -2.15 0.11 7.93
N HIS A 147 -1.00 -0.56 8.02
CA HIS A 147 0.30 0.08 8.28
C HIS A 147 1.13 0.36 7.02
N GLY A 148 0.67 -0.05 5.83
CA GLY A 148 1.51 0.02 4.64
C GLY A 148 2.31 -1.25 4.38
N THR A 149 3.33 -1.08 3.53
CA THR A 149 4.36 -2.09 3.28
C THR A 149 5.71 -1.56 3.74
N ALA A 150 6.34 -0.66 3.00
CA ALA A 150 7.66 -0.12 3.34
C ALA A 150 7.66 0.72 4.63
N LEU A 151 6.54 1.36 4.97
CA LEU A 151 6.40 2.10 6.23
C LEU A 151 5.90 1.23 7.40
N ALA A 152 5.40 0.02 7.15
CA ALA A 152 4.90 -0.83 8.23
C ALA A 152 5.98 -1.15 9.28
N PRO A 153 7.23 -1.50 8.91
CA PRO A 153 8.31 -1.68 9.88
C PRO A 153 8.57 -0.44 10.73
N VAL A 154 8.48 0.75 10.13
CA VAL A 154 8.70 2.03 10.80
C VAL A 154 7.64 2.25 11.88
N TYR A 155 6.36 2.04 11.54
CA TYR A 155 5.27 2.19 12.51
C TYR A 155 5.39 1.18 13.65
N LEU A 156 5.66 -0.09 13.34
CA LEU A 156 5.85 -1.11 14.39
C LEU A 156 7.09 -0.82 15.25
N ALA A 157 8.17 -0.28 14.69
CA ALA A 157 9.34 0.14 15.47
C ALA A 157 8.99 1.26 16.45
N CYS A 158 8.21 2.26 16.02
CA CYS A 158 7.69 3.30 16.91
C CYS A 158 6.80 2.72 18.03
N GLU A 159 5.94 1.74 17.72
CA GLU A 159 5.11 1.06 18.70
C GLU A 159 5.95 0.31 19.76
N GLU A 160 7.11 -0.22 19.37
CA GLU A 160 8.10 -0.84 20.28
C GLU A 160 9.00 0.16 21.01
N GLY A 161 8.80 1.47 20.79
CA GLY A 161 9.62 2.51 21.38
C GLY A 161 11.03 2.61 20.79
N ILE A 162 11.30 1.96 19.64
CA ILE A 162 12.56 2.13 18.92
C ILE A 162 12.55 3.51 18.26
N PRO A 163 13.50 4.39 18.59
CA PRO A 163 13.58 5.71 17.97
C PRO A 163 13.96 5.56 16.50
N VAL A 164 13.18 6.14 15.61
CA VAL A 164 13.42 6.14 14.16
C VAL A 164 13.30 7.55 13.61
N HIS A 165 14.09 7.86 12.59
CA HIS A 165 13.90 9.03 11.75
C HIS A 165 13.93 8.62 10.28
N VAL A 166 12.97 9.14 9.50
CA VAL A 166 12.77 8.73 8.10
C VAL A 166 13.25 9.80 7.13
N TRP A 167 14.17 9.44 6.25
CA TRP A 167 14.53 10.22 5.07
C TRP A 167 13.57 9.91 3.93
N VAL A 168 12.79 10.90 3.52
CA VAL A 168 11.73 10.76 2.52
C VAL A 168 12.15 11.46 1.24
N SER A 169 12.41 10.72 0.17
CA SER A 169 12.70 11.35 -1.12
C SER A 169 11.42 11.97 -1.70
N GLU A 170 11.51 13.15 -2.30
CA GLU A 170 10.36 13.83 -2.91
C GLU A 170 9.62 12.97 -3.95
N THR A 171 10.33 12.11 -4.70
CA THR A 171 9.78 11.17 -5.70
C THR A 171 9.17 11.88 -6.92
N ARG A 172 10.00 12.59 -7.69
CA ARG A 172 9.59 13.23 -8.96
C ARG A 172 9.18 12.19 -10.03
N PRO A 173 8.30 12.56 -10.98
CA PRO A 173 7.66 13.88 -11.15
C PRO A 173 6.31 14.02 -10.41
N ARG A 174 5.81 12.96 -9.76
CA ARG A 174 4.49 12.98 -9.11
C ARG A 174 4.54 13.46 -7.66
N SER A 175 5.74 13.50 -7.09
CA SER A 175 6.02 14.03 -5.76
C SER A 175 5.31 13.26 -4.63
N GLN A 176 5.27 11.94 -4.78
CA GLN A 176 4.65 10.99 -3.85
C GLN A 176 5.27 10.99 -2.46
N GLY A 177 6.52 11.43 -2.34
CA GLY A 177 7.16 11.60 -1.03
C GLY A 177 6.39 12.57 -0.12
N TRP A 178 5.62 13.51 -0.66
CA TRP A 178 4.76 14.38 0.15
C TRP A 178 3.63 13.64 0.85
N LEU A 179 3.10 12.58 0.24
CA LEU A 179 2.09 11.73 0.88
C LEU A 179 2.72 10.95 2.03
N THR A 180 3.92 10.41 1.83
CA THR A 180 4.69 9.79 2.91
C THR A 180 5.01 10.76 4.04
N ALA A 181 5.50 11.96 3.74
CA ALA A 181 5.77 12.97 4.75
C ALA A 181 4.51 13.37 5.52
N TRP A 182 3.37 13.47 4.82
CA TRP A 182 2.08 13.72 5.46
C TRP A 182 1.66 12.56 6.36
N GLU A 183 1.74 11.30 5.91
CA GLU A 183 1.43 10.12 6.74
C GLU A 183 2.30 10.07 8.01
N LEU A 184 3.61 10.27 7.86
CA LEU A 184 4.56 10.28 8.98
C LEU A 184 4.27 11.43 9.96
N SER A 185 3.93 12.62 9.44
CA SER A 185 3.50 13.76 10.26
C SER A 185 2.26 13.45 11.09
N ARG A 186 1.26 12.77 10.50
CA ARG A 186 0.02 12.38 11.19
C ARG A 186 0.26 11.34 12.28
N SER A 187 1.28 10.50 12.11
CA SER A 187 1.69 9.49 13.10
C SER A 187 2.75 9.99 14.09
N GLY A 188 3.18 11.25 14.01
CA GLY A 188 4.21 11.82 14.89
C GLY A 188 5.61 11.23 14.69
N VAL A 189 5.88 10.61 13.53
CA VAL A 189 7.18 10.01 13.21
C VAL A 189 8.14 11.09 12.69
N PRO A 190 9.33 11.28 13.31
CA PRO A 190 10.33 12.22 12.84
C PRO A 190 10.77 11.89 11.41
N HIS A 191 10.80 12.89 10.53
CA HIS A 191 11.18 12.70 9.13
C HIS A 191 11.73 13.98 8.50
N THR A 192 12.51 13.79 7.43
CA THR A 192 13.05 14.88 6.61
C THR A 192 12.83 14.56 5.14
N VAL A 193 12.22 15.50 4.41
CA VAL A 193 12.05 15.40 2.95
C VAL A 193 13.31 15.89 2.24
N PHE A 194 13.78 15.16 1.23
CA PHE A 194 14.96 15.50 0.45
C PHE A 194 14.74 15.36 -1.07
N ALA A 195 15.51 16.11 -1.86
CA ALA A 195 15.48 16.01 -3.32
C ALA A 195 16.02 14.66 -3.80
N ASP A 196 15.42 14.05 -4.82
CA ASP A 196 15.81 12.69 -5.25
C ASP A 196 17.31 12.54 -5.56
N SER A 197 17.94 13.61 -6.07
CA SER A 197 19.37 13.66 -6.39
C SER A 197 20.30 13.66 -5.18
N ALA A 198 19.82 13.98 -3.99
CA ALA A 198 20.62 13.98 -2.76
C ALA A 198 20.77 12.58 -2.13
N ALA A 199 20.03 11.57 -2.61
CA ALA A 199 20.05 10.21 -2.06
C ALA A 199 21.47 9.64 -1.96
N GLY A 200 22.23 9.71 -3.06
CA GLY A 200 23.59 9.17 -3.11
C GLY A 200 24.55 9.87 -2.15
N HIS A 201 24.36 11.18 -1.92
CA HIS A 201 25.19 11.92 -0.98
C HIS A 201 24.90 11.54 0.48
N LEU A 202 23.62 11.34 0.84
CA LEU A 202 23.22 10.88 2.17
C LEU A 202 23.75 9.47 2.47
N LEU A 203 23.65 8.56 1.50
CA LEU A 203 24.17 7.19 1.61
C LEU A 203 25.70 7.17 1.70
N GLN A 204 26.40 7.95 0.86
CA GLN A 204 27.86 8.08 0.89
C GLN A 204 28.39 8.56 2.25
N ARG A 205 27.63 9.42 2.95
CA ARG A 205 28.00 9.94 4.27
C ARG A 205 27.66 9.00 5.42
N GLY A 206 27.04 7.85 5.15
CA GLY A 206 26.62 6.90 6.19
C GLY A 206 25.50 7.44 7.09
N GLU A 207 24.68 8.38 6.59
CA GLU A 207 23.59 8.99 7.37
C GLU A 207 22.31 8.14 7.39
N VAL A 208 22.35 6.97 6.75
CA VAL A 208 21.22 6.05 6.56
C VAL A 208 21.66 4.64 6.95
N ASP A 209 20.90 4.02 7.85
CA ASP A 209 21.16 2.66 8.35
C ASP A 209 20.47 1.59 7.49
N ALA A 210 19.34 1.94 6.88
CA ALA A 210 18.56 1.04 6.04
C ALA A 210 17.81 1.80 4.94
N VAL A 211 17.77 1.24 3.73
CA VAL A 211 16.90 1.69 2.65
C VAL A 211 15.74 0.70 2.52
N VAL A 212 14.52 1.17 2.75
CA VAL A 212 13.30 0.35 2.69
C VAL A 212 12.32 0.97 1.69
N VAL A 213 11.98 0.22 0.66
CA VAL A 213 11.12 0.67 -0.45
C VAL A 213 10.00 -0.32 -0.71
N GLY A 214 8.91 0.17 -1.30
CA GLY A 214 7.86 -0.71 -1.82
C GLY A 214 8.30 -1.47 -3.07
N THR A 215 7.37 -2.23 -3.64
CA THR A 215 7.53 -2.90 -4.93
C THR A 215 6.21 -2.83 -5.71
N ASP A 216 6.29 -2.49 -7.00
CA ASP A 216 5.14 -2.58 -7.90
C ASP A 216 5.03 -4.00 -8.48
N ARG A 217 6.17 -4.64 -8.74
CA ARG A 217 6.27 -6.03 -9.19
C ARG A 217 7.64 -6.60 -8.87
N THR A 218 7.65 -7.79 -8.28
CA THR A 218 8.87 -8.57 -8.07
C THR A 218 8.82 -9.84 -8.93
N THR A 219 9.86 -10.11 -9.72
CA THR A 219 9.95 -11.35 -10.50
C THR A 219 10.35 -12.52 -9.60
N ARG A 220 10.15 -13.75 -10.07
CA ARG A 220 10.65 -14.96 -9.37
C ARG A 220 12.17 -14.98 -9.16
N HIS A 221 12.91 -14.18 -9.92
CA HIS A 221 14.37 -14.06 -9.82
C HIS A 221 14.80 -12.97 -8.82
N GLY A 222 13.84 -12.19 -8.29
CA GLY A 222 14.11 -11.10 -7.35
C GLY A 222 14.24 -9.73 -8.01
N ASP A 223 14.03 -9.60 -9.33
CA ASP A 223 14.07 -8.30 -9.99
C ASP A 223 12.88 -7.45 -9.54
N VAL A 224 13.15 -6.23 -9.09
CA VAL A 224 12.14 -5.31 -8.58
C VAL A 224 11.86 -4.22 -9.60
N CYS A 225 10.62 -4.19 -10.10
CA CYS A 225 10.05 -3.02 -10.75
C CYS A 225 9.34 -2.19 -9.68
N ASN A 226 9.72 -0.92 -9.56
CA ASN A 226 9.14 0.03 -8.62
C ASN A 226 9.25 1.45 -9.22
N LYS A 227 8.80 2.47 -8.49
CA LYS A 227 8.85 3.87 -8.88
C LYS A 227 10.22 4.30 -9.41
N ILE A 228 10.21 5.12 -10.46
CA ILE A 228 11.41 5.71 -11.02
C ILE A 228 12.21 6.43 -9.92
N GLY A 229 13.49 6.07 -9.79
CA GLY A 229 14.36 6.53 -8.71
C GLY A 229 14.71 5.44 -7.68
N THR A 230 13.98 4.33 -7.61
CA THR A 230 14.33 3.18 -6.74
C THR A 230 15.71 2.62 -7.08
N VAL A 231 16.00 2.39 -8.37
CA VAL A 231 17.29 1.81 -8.81
C VAL A 231 18.48 2.69 -8.43
N LEU A 232 18.31 4.03 -8.44
CA LEU A 232 19.38 4.97 -8.10
C LEU A 232 19.76 4.87 -6.62
N LYS A 233 18.78 4.59 -5.75
CA LYS A 233 18.99 4.40 -4.32
C LYS A 233 19.66 3.05 -4.05
N ALA A 234 19.24 2.00 -4.77
CA ALA A 234 19.86 0.67 -4.69
C ALA A 234 21.32 0.64 -5.17
N LEU A 235 21.68 1.44 -6.19
CA LEU A 235 23.06 1.52 -6.67
C LEU A 235 23.99 2.29 -5.71
N ALA A 236 23.43 3.14 -4.85
CA ALA A 236 24.20 3.97 -3.93
C ALA A 236 24.28 3.40 -2.50
N ALA A 237 23.45 2.42 -2.16
CA ALA A 237 23.40 1.74 -0.87
C ALA A 237 24.35 0.55 -0.83
#